data_AF-A0A087A1B7-F1
#
_entry.id   AF-A0A087A1B7-F1
#
_cell.length_a   1.000
_cell.length_b   1.000
_cell.length_c   1.000
_cell.angle_alpha   90.00
_cell.angle_beta   90.00
_cell.angle_gamma   90.00
#
_symmetry.space_group_name_H-M   'P 1'
#
loop_
_entity.id
_entity.type
_entity.pdbx_description
1 polymer ?
#
loop_
_entity_poly.entity_id
_entity_poly.type
_entity_poly.pdbx_seq_one_letter_code
_entity_poly.pdbx_strand_id
1 'polypeptide(L)'
;MGDVDIQTVYVSAKDAKDPDAVMRQGVRDMVDRVVNLIVVSDLDVSADALGWDAALGSAREAGIPVALLNPVHAPDDATLYAATLVLNDRAADAVRIDDAMMTVLNDEPHERQIVVTTLR
;
A
#
# COMPACT_ATOMS: atom_id res chain seq x y z
N MET A 1 -5.23 6.96 24.76
CA MET A 1 -4.93 6.59 23.37
C MET A 1 -3.79 7.49 22.93
N GLY A 2 -2.58 6.95 22.80
CA GLY A 2 -1.43 7.74 22.36
C GLY A 2 -1.57 8.08 20.89
N ASP A 3 -1.25 9.31 20.53
CA ASP A 3 -1.03 9.75 19.16
C ASP A 3 0.02 8.80 18.54
N VAL A 4 -0.38 7.94 17.61
CA VAL A 4 0.57 7.09 16.88
C VAL A 4 1.24 7.99 15.85
N ASP A 5 2.47 8.39 16.14
CA ASP A 5 3.28 9.24 15.26
C ASP A 5 3.78 8.41 14.06
N ILE A 6 2.91 8.24 13.06
CA ILE A 6 3.27 7.56 11.80
C ILE A 6 4.18 8.50 11.01
N GLN A 7 5.48 8.20 11.00
CA GLN A 7 6.42 8.90 10.13
C GLN A 7 6.23 8.44 8.70
N THR A 8 5.79 9.36 7.84
CA THR A 8 5.50 9.05 6.44
C THR A 8 6.61 9.56 5.52
N VAL A 9 7.02 8.69 4.60
CA VAL A 9 7.91 9.03 3.50
C VAL A 9 7.12 8.90 2.21
N TYR A 10 7.10 9.95 1.41
CA TYR A 10 6.28 10.02 0.19
C TYR A 10 7.14 9.91 -1.07
N VAL A 11 6.64 9.15 -2.05
CA VAL A 11 7.10 9.16 -3.44
C VAL A 11 5.92 9.59 -4.31
N SER A 12 6.16 10.51 -5.24
CA SER A 12 5.12 11.02 -6.16
C SER A 12 5.58 10.88 -7.59
N ALA A 13 4.70 10.34 -8.43
CA ALA A 13 4.92 10.11 -9.85
C ALA A 13 4.08 11.03 -10.76
N LYS A 14 3.34 12.00 -10.19
CA LYS A 14 2.31 12.79 -10.88
C LYS A 14 2.82 13.52 -12.13
N ASP A 15 4.07 13.99 -12.11
CA ASP A 15 4.69 14.73 -13.22
C ASP A 15 5.74 13.89 -13.98
N ALA A 16 5.80 12.58 -13.70
CA ALA A 16 6.74 11.68 -14.34
C ALA A 16 6.32 11.34 -15.77
N LYS A 17 7.30 11.20 -16.65
CA LYS A 17 7.09 10.75 -18.04
C LYS A 17 6.61 9.28 -18.10
N ASP A 18 7.01 8.49 -17.10
CA ASP A 18 6.60 7.11 -16.89
C ASP A 18 6.26 6.95 -15.39
N PRO A 19 4.98 7.18 -15.00
CA PRO A 19 4.58 7.13 -13.60
C PRO A 19 4.75 5.75 -12.97
N ASP A 20 4.44 4.68 -13.71
CA ASP A 20 4.54 3.31 -13.21
C ASP A 20 5.98 2.89 -12.93
N ALA A 21 6.92 3.27 -13.79
CA ALA A 21 8.34 3.04 -13.52
C ALA A 21 8.81 3.77 -12.25
N VAL A 22 8.37 5.01 -12.03
CA VAL A 22 8.71 5.79 -10.83
C VAL A 22 8.10 5.17 -9.58
N MET A 23 6.85 4.73 -9.61
CA MET A 23 6.21 4.11 -8.45
C MET A 23 6.86 2.77 -8.09
N ARG A 24 7.21 1.93 -9.08
CA ARG A 24 7.95 0.68 -8.84
C ARG A 24 9.34 0.93 -8.27
N GLN A 25 10.05 1.93 -8.76
CA GLN A 25 11.33 2.33 -8.19
C GLN A 25 11.14 2.85 -6.77
N GLY A 26 10.07 3.62 -6.51
CA GLY A 26 9.70 4.08 -5.18
C GLY A 26 9.52 2.94 -4.19
N VAL A 27 8.83 1.86 -4.56
CA VAL A 27 8.71 0.67 -3.71
C VAL A 27 10.09 0.10 -3.36
N ARG A 28 10.99 -0.04 -4.34
CA ARG A 28 12.36 -0.53 -4.12
C ARG A 28 13.17 0.40 -3.22
N ASP A 29 13.06 1.70 -3.44
CA ASP A 29 13.74 2.71 -2.61
C ASP A 29 13.25 2.67 -1.16
N MET A 30 11.96 2.36 -0.93
CA MET A 30 11.41 2.18 0.42
C MET A 30 11.92 0.91 1.10
N VAL A 31 12.13 -0.16 0.33
CA VAL A 31 12.78 -1.38 0.83
C VAL A 31 14.19 -1.08 1.31
N ASP A 32 14.98 -0.36 0.51
CA ASP A 32 16.35 0.04 0.88
C ASP A 32 16.39 0.97 2.10
N ARG A 33 15.32 1.74 2.33
CA ARG A 33 15.15 2.62 3.50
C ARG A 33 14.67 1.88 4.75
N VAL A 34 14.31 0.60 4.65
CA VAL A 34 13.83 -0.23 5.76
C VAL A 34 12.60 0.40 6.43
N VAL A 35 11.62 0.79 5.61
CA VAL A 35 10.32 1.25 6.15
C VAL A 35 9.53 0.08 6.73
N ASN A 36 8.59 0.37 7.63
CA ASN A 36 7.78 -0.66 8.28
C ASN A 36 6.51 -1.03 7.51
N LEU A 37 6.04 -0.16 6.60
CA LEU A 37 4.84 -0.36 5.79
C LEU A 37 4.99 0.47 4.50
N ILE A 38 4.60 -0.10 3.37
CA ILE A 38 4.50 0.61 2.09
C ILE A 38 3.03 0.69 1.70
N VAL A 39 2.56 1.88 1.35
CA VAL A 39 1.22 2.08 0.80
C VAL A 39 1.35 2.57 -0.62
N VAL A 40 0.78 1.83 -1.58
CA VAL A 40 0.79 2.20 -3.00
C VAL A 40 -0.61 2.61 -3.42
N SER A 41 -0.77 3.86 -3.83
CA SER A 41 -2.04 4.40 -4.34
C SER A 41 -2.19 4.16 -5.84
N ASP A 42 -3.41 3.89 -6.27
CA ASP A 42 -3.80 3.84 -7.70
C ASP A 42 -2.96 2.87 -8.54
N LEU A 43 -2.46 1.79 -7.92
CA LEU A 43 -1.61 0.79 -8.58
C LEU A 43 -2.36 0.14 -9.76
N ASP A 44 -1.70 0.08 -10.91
CA ASP A 44 -2.20 -0.59 -12.11
C ASP A 44 -1.15 -1.59 -12.65
N VAL A 45 -1.36 -2.89 -12.38
CA VAL A 45 -0.45 -3.92 -12.90
C VAL A 45 -0.57 -4.15 -14.40
N SER A 46 -1.66 -3.71 -15.04
CA SER A 46 -1.93 -4.02 -16.45
C SER A 46 -0.91 -3.39 -17.39
N ALA A 47 -0.24 -2.32 -16.96
CA ALA A 47 0.81 -1.64 -17.72
C ALA A 47 2.15 -2.42 -17.72
N ASP A 48 2.52 -3.03 -16.59
CA ASP A 48 3.77 -3.82 -16.45
C ASP A 48 3.69 -4.81 -15.26
N ALA A 49 3.00 -5.93 -15.47
CA ALA A 49 2.78 -6.94 -14.43
C ALA A 49 4.09 -7.52 -13.88
N LEU A 50 5.04 -7.89 -14.76
CA LEU A 50 6.33 -8.45 -14.35
C LEU A 50 7.15 -7.44 -13.52
N GLY A 51 7.09 -6.17 -13.91
CA GLY A 51 7.73 -5.10 -13.17
C GLY A 51 7.17 -4.91 -11.77
N TRP A 52 5.85 -4.99 -11.63
CA TRP A 52 5.16 -4.90 -10.35
C TRP A 52 5.40 -6.13 -9.49
N ASP A 53 5.34 -7.34 -10.06
CA ASP A 53 5.67 -8.59 -9.34
C ASP A 53 7.07 -8.53 -8.75
N ALA A 54 8.06 -8.04 -9.51
CA ALA A 54 9.42 -7.90 -9.01
C ALA A 54 9.54 -6.84 -7.90
N ALA A 55 8.83 -5.71 -8.02
CA ALA A 55 8.88 -4.64 -7.02
C ALA A 55 8.19 -5.06 -5.70
N LEU A 56 6.98 -5.61 -5.79
CA LEU A 56 6.21 -6.09 -4.63
C LEU A 56 6.85 -7.33 -4.01
N GLY A 57 7.39 -8.24 -4.84
CA GLY A 57 8.15 -9.40 -4.39
C GLY A 57 9.36 -9.00 -3.55
N SER A 58 10.11 -7.96 -3.97
CA SER A 58 11.24 -7.45 -3.19
C SER A 58 10.81 -6.90 -1.82
N ALA A 59 9.68 -6.19 -1.73
CA ALA A 59 9.16 -5.71 -0.46
C ALA A 59 8.74 -6.88 0.46
N ARG A 60 8.06 -7.87 -0.11
CA ARG A 60 7.68 -9.09 0.60
C ARG A 60 8.88 -9.88 1.10
N GLU A 61 9.92 -10.06 0.29
CA GLU A 61 11.16 -10.73 0.67
C GLU A 61 11.90 -10.01 1.80
N ALA A 62 11.80 -8.67 1.85
CA ALA A 62 12.32 -7.86 2.93
C ALA A 62 11.45 -7.90 4.21
N GLY A 63 10.31 -8.59 4.18
CA GLY A 63 9.36 -8.66 5.30
C GLY A 63 8.56 -7.37 5.51
N ILE A 64 8.49 -6.50 4.50
CA ILE A 64 7.77 -5.23 4.57
C ILE A 64 6.35 -5.45 4.02
N PRO A 65 5.30 -5.27 4.84
CA PRO A 65 3.93 -5.35 4.36
C PRO A 65 3.66 -4.23 3.35
N VAL A 66 2.94 -4.58 2.28
CA VAL A 66 2.45 -3.62 1.28
C VAL A 66 0.94 -3.57 1.33
N ALA A 67 0.38 -2.37 1.46
CA ALA A 67 -1.06 -2.12 1.33
C ALA A 67 -1.35 -1.35 0.03
N LEU A 68 -2.41 -1.75 -0.68
CA LEU A 68 -2.83 -1.13 -1.93
C LEU A 68 -3.99 -0.18 -1.65
N LEU A 69 -3.81 1.13 -1.81
CA LEU A 69 -4.86 2.11 -1.62
C LEU A 69 -5.57 2.40 -2.95
N ASN A 70 -6.85 2.03 -3.05
CA ASN A 70 -7.66 2.17 -4.26
C ASN A 70 -6.92 1.74 -5.55
N PRO A 71 -6.39 0.50 -5.63
CA PRO A 71 -5.73 0.05 -6.84
C PRO A 71 -6.70 0.09 -8.04
N VAL A 72 -6.19 0.42 -9.22
CA VAL A 72 -6.93 0.34 -10.48
C VAL A 72 -7.01 -1.12 -10.93
N HIS A 73 -5.85 -1.80 -10.96
CA HIS A 73 -5.74 -3.24 -11.17
C HIS A 73 -4.71 -3.80 -10.20
N ALA A 74 -5.17 -4.59 -9.23
CA ALA A 74 -4.30 -5.28 -8.27
C ALA A 74 -3.59 -6.48 -8.94
N PRO A 75 -2.43 -6.92 -8.40
CA PRO A 75 -1.79 -8.16 -8.83
C PRO A 75 -2.69 -9.38 -8.63
N ASP A 76 -2.65 -10.32 -9.56
CA ASP A 76 -3.35 -11.61 -9.45
C ASP A 76 -2.80 -12.46 -8.30
N ASP A 77 -1.48 -12.38 -8.06
CA ASP A 77 -0.84 -13.02 -6.92
C ASP A 77 -1.10 -12.22 -5.64
N ALA A 78 -2.13 -12.64 -4.92
CA ALA A 78 -2.50 -12.07 -3.63
C ALA A 78 -1.42 -12.28 -2.53
N THR A 79 -0.34 -13.02 -2.76
CA THR A 79 0.74 -13.14 -1.76
C THR A 79 1.70 -11.95 -1.78
N LEU A 80 1.61 -11.08 -2.81
CA LEU A 80 2.50 -9.93 -3.01
C LEU A 80 2.13 -8.68 -2.19
N TYR A 81 0.94 -8.66 -1.58
CA TYR A 81 0.47 -7.55 -0.77
C TYR A 81 -0.36 -8.06 0.41
N ALA A 82 -0.34 -7.29 1.50
CA ALA A 82 -1.03 -7.65 2.75
C ALA A 82 -2.52 -7.35 2.67
N ALA A 83 -2.90 -6.16 2.20
CA ALA A 83 -4.28 -5.72 2.15
C ALA A 83 -4.56 -4.74 1.01
N THR A 84 -5.84 -4.64 0.64
CA THR A 84 -6.36 -3.57 -0.21
C THR A 84 -7.19 -2.63 0.66
N LEU A 85 -6.87 -1.35 0.64
CA LEU A 85 -7.59 -0.28 1.33
C LEU A 85 -8.49 0.42 0.31
N VAL A 86 -9.79 0.44 0.57
CA VAL A 86 -10.78 1.10 -0.29
C VAL A 86 -11.33 2.33 0.42
N LEU A 87 -10.96 3.52 -0.04
CA LEU A 87 -11.41 4.76 0.59
C LEU A 87 -12.90 5.00 0.30
N ASN A 88 -13.72 5.01 1.34
CA ASN A 88 -15.13 5.37 1.24
C ASN A 88 -15.60 6.07 2.52
N ASP A 89 -15.50 7.39 2.54
CA ASP A 89 -15.94 8.23 3.67
C ASP A 89 -17.47 8.23 3.90
N ARG A 90 -18.24 7.56 3.04
CA ARG A 90 -19.70 7.42 3.18
C ARG A 90 -20.13 6.06 3.72
N ALA A 91 -19.22 5.10 3.82
CA ALA A 91 -19.52 3.78 4.35
C ALA A 91 -19.65 3.84 5.87
N ALA A 92 -20.74 3.30 6.41
CA ALA A 92 -21.02 3.33 7.85
C ALA A 92 -20.10 2.40 8.66
N ASP A 93 -19.52 1.41 8.00
CA ASP A 93 -18.61 0.38 8.51
C ASP A 93 -17.14 0.64 8.13
N ALA A 94 -16.82 1.82 7.59
CA ALA A 94 -15.46 2.18 7.25
C ALA A 94 -14.57 2.26 8.51
N VAL A 95 -13.42 1.60 8.46
CA VAL A 95 -12.39 1.69 9.50
C VAL A 95 -11.56 2.95 9.27
N ARG A 96 -11.04 3.58 10.32
CA ARG A 96 -10.13 4.70 10.09
C ARG A 96 -8.85 4.23 9.41
N ILE A 97 -8.32 5.03 8.49
CA ILE A 97 -7.15 4.63 7.71
C ILE A 97 -5.91 4.34 8.58
N ASP A 98 -5.72 5.08 9.67
CA ASP A 98 -4.62 4.88 10.61
C ASP A 98 -4.78 3.59 11.41
N ASP A 99 -6.00 3.27 11.85
CA ASP A 99 -6.29 1.98 12.51
C ASP A 99 -6.05 0.80 11.55
N ALA A 100 -6.53 0.91 10.30
CA ALA A 100 -6.31 -0.12 9.29
C ALA A 100 -4.82 -0.33 8.95
N MET A 101 -4.05 0.76 8.84
CA MET A 101 -2.60 0.67 8.64
C MET A 101 -1.90 0.01 9.83
N MET A 102 -2.32 0.29 11.07
CA MET A 102 -1.74 -0.33 12.26
C MET A 102 -2.05 -1.83 12.34
N THR A 103 -3.28 -2.23 12.01
CA THR A 103 -3.69 -3.63 11.92
C THR A 103 -2.85 -4.39 10.90
N VAL A 104 -2.61 -3.81 9.71
CA VAL A 104 -1.72 -4.42 8.69
C VAL A 104 -0.28 -4.48 9.17
N LEU A 105 0.22 -3.40 9.77
CA LEU A 105 1.59 -3.31 10.28
C LEU A 105 1.87 -4.34 11.39
N ASN A 106 0.90 -4.58 12.27
CA ASN A 106 1.00 -5.54 13.37
C ASN A 106 0.69 -6.99 12.96
N ASP A 107 0.38 -7.24 11.68
CA ASP A 107 -0.08 -8.55 11.19
C ASP A 107 -1.28 -9.08 12.01
N GLU A 108 -2.17 -8.17 12.41
CA GLU A 108 -3.40 -8.51 13.13
C GLU A 108 -4.43 -9.15 12.17
N PRO A 109 -5.30 -10.05 12.63
CA PRO A 109 -6.33 -10.63 11.77
C PRO A 109 -7.24 -9.56 11.14
N HIS A 110 -7.28 -9.52 9.80
CA HIS A 110 -8.10 -8.57 9.05
C HIS A 110 -8.65 -9.18 7.76
N GLU A 111 -9.69 -8.56 7.19
CA GLU A 111 -10.14 -8.91 5.85
C GLU A 111 -9.10 -8.50 4.80
N ARG A 112 -9.10 -9.19 3.65
CA ARG A 112 -8.19 -8.87 2.55
C ARG A 112 -8.43 -7.45 2.02
N GLN A 113 -9.70 -7.04 1.99
CA GLN A 113 -10.11 -5.72 1.58
C GLN A 113 -10.69 -5.01 2.81
N ILE A 114 -10.16 -3.83 3.12
CA ILE A 114 -10.61 -3.02 4.26
C ILE A 114 -11.19 -1.73 3.69
N VAL A 115 -12.46 -1.46 3.97
CA VAL A 115 -13.06 -0.17 3.64
C VAL A 115 -12.55 0.85 4.66
N VAL A 116 -11.91 1.92 4.19
CA VAL A 116 -11.29 2.92 5.05
C VAL A 116 -11.92 4.29 4.91
N THR A 117 -11.80 5.12 5.96
CA THR A 117 -12.18 6.54 5.96
C THR A 117 -11.03 7.42 6.47
N THR A 118 -11.01 8.66 5.97
CA THR A 118 -10.13 9.74 6.46
C THR A 118 -10.81 10.63 7.51
N LEU A 119 -12.11 10.41 7.75
CA LEU A 119 -12.87 11.15 8.74
C LEU A 119 -12.52 10.64 10.15
N ARG A 120 -12.45 11.57 11.11
CA ARG A 120 -12.20 11.29 12.53
C ARG A 120 -13.50 11.07 13.30
#